data_AF-A0A1G7A820-F1
#
_entry.id   AF-A0A1G7A820-F1
#
_cell.length_a   1.000
_cell.length_b   1.000
_cell.length_c   1.000
_cell.angle_alpha   90.00
_cell.angle_beta   90.00
_cell.angle_gamma   90.00
#
_symmetry.space_group_name_H-M   'P 1'
#
loop_
_entity.id
_entity.type
_entity.pdbx_description
1 polymer ?
#
loop_
_entity_poly.entity_id
_entity_poly.type
_entity_poly.pdbx_seq_one_letter_code
_entity_poly.pdbx_strand_id
1 'polypeptide(L)'
;MQRRTKNTLGVLALLPLAVALTACKPATKVADLDRVFTVDEFSQDIGLRQKALAACSANPGELRTDPNCVNSIASHLGAATEEDRTYQIKRLAAAQDIAVISTALKLYKLDNGAYPTQAQGLQALIEKPTTEPIPTNWKENGYLTDLPKDPWGRPYQLTNPGNHGYDLDVYSFGPGSDSYHPLIMGSWQDDVRALEKTYVEKGSFETSGQ
;
A
#
# COMPACT_ATOMS: atom_id res chain seq x y z
N MET A 1 28.63 -86.07 30.44
CA MET A 1 27.85 -85.08 31.19
C MET A 1 28.24 -83.69 30.73
N GLN A 2 27.32 -82.97 30.09
CA GLN A 2 27.51 -81.62 29.54
C GLN A 2 27.57 -80.57 30.67
N ARG A 3 28.51 -79.62 30.58
CA ARG A 3 28.32 -78.26 31.13
C ARG A 3 28.62 -77.26 30.02
N ARG A 4 27.55 -76.65 29.52
CA ARG A 4 27.55 -75.60 28.48
C ARG A 4 28.16 -74.32 29.05
N THR A 5 29.15 -73.78 28.36
CA THR A 5 29.56 -72.38 28.43
C THR A 5 28.41 -71.49 27.97
N LYS A 6 28.06 -70.46 28.75
CA LYS A 6 27.17 -69.38 28.33
C LYS A 6 28.00 -68.11 28.23
N ASN A 7 28.40 -67.77 27.00
CA ASN A 7 28.81 -66.42 26.62
C ASN A 7 27.54 -65.55 26.60
N THR A 8 27.39 -64.64 27.55
CA THR A 8 26.41 -63.55 27.45
C THR A 8 27.08 -62.37 26.76
N LEU A 9 26.81 -62.29 25.46
CA LEU A 9 27.14 -61.22 24.54
C LEU A 9 26.49 -59.91 25.01
N GLY A 10 27.29 -58.84 25.15
CA GLY A 10 26.79 -57.50 25.46
C GLY A 10 25.94 -56.98 24.31
N VAL A 11 24.67 -56.68 24.58
CA VAL A 11 23.77 -56.01 23.64
C VAL A 11 24.04 -54.51 23.73
N LEU A 12 24.89 -54.01 22.84
CA LEU A 12 25.04 -52.58 22.61
C LEU A 12 23.78 -52.11 21.85
N ALA A 13 22.89 -51.39 22.54
CA ALA A 13 21.70 -50.81 21.93
C ALA A 13 22.13 -49.68 20.96
N LEU A 14 22.19 -50.00 19.67
CA LEU A 14 22.24 -49.00 18.60
C LEU A 14 20.86 -48.34 18.51
N LEU A 15 20.68 -47.23 19.24
CA LEU A 15 19.57 -46.31 19.00
C LEU A 15 19.73 -45.73 17.59
N PRO A 16 18.76 -45.90 16.68
CA PRO A 16 18.79 -45.20 15.41
C PRO A 16 18.65 -43.71 15.73
N LEU A 17 19.70 -42.94 15.42
CA LEU A 17 19.65 -41.48 15.44
C LEU A 17 18.68 -41.07 14.32
N ALA A 18 17.40 -41.04 14.62
CA ALA A 18 16.39 -40.49 13.74
C ALA A 18 16.70 -38.99 13.59
N VAL A 19 17.36 -38.63 12.49
CA VAL A 19 17.50 -37.24 12.06
C VAL A 19 16.08 -36.77 11.77
N ALA A 20 15.45 -36.13 12.75
CA ALA A 20 14.22 -35.39 12.52
C ALA A 20 14.59 -34.24 11.57
N LEU A 21 14.27 -34.40 10.29
CA LEU A 21 14.20 -33.29 9.35
C LEU A 21 13.19 -32.31 9.94
N THR A 22 13.72 -31.30 10.63
CA THR A 22 12.94 -30.20 11.19
C THR A 22 12.05 -29.65 10.09
N ALA A 23 10.74 -29.69 10.32
CA ALA A 23 9.75 -29.17 9.41
C ALA A 23 10.15 -27.75 8.96
N CYS A 24 10.36 -27.56 7.65
CA CYS A 24 10.44 -26.22 7.09
C CYS A 24 9.14 -25.51 7.46
N LYS A 25 9.23 -24.38 8.17
CA LYS A 25 8.06 -23.52 8.35
C LYS A 25 7.49 -23.19 6.96
N PRO A 26 6.15 -23.16 6.80
CA PRO A 26 5.56 -22.77 5.53
C PRO A 26 6.06 -21.37 5.16
N ALA A 27 6.28 -21.14 3.87
CA ALA A 27 6.70 -19.84 3.37
C ALA A 27 5.72 -18.75 3.80
N THR A 28 6.26 -17.61 4.24
CA THR A 28 5.49 -16.41 4.55
C THR A 28 4.61 -16.06 3.35
N LYS A 29 3.29 -16.05 3.55
CA LYS A 29 2.33 -15.77 2.48
C LYS A 29 2.09 -14.27 2.39
N VAL A 30 2.97 -13.58 1.68
CA VAL A 30 2.73 -12.19 1.24
C VAL A 30 2.38 -12.24 -0.25
N ALA A 31 1.27 -11.61 -0.64
CA ALA A 31 0.84 -11.56 -2.03
C ALA A 31 1.96 -10.98 -2.93
N ASP A 32 2.22 -11.65 -4.05
CA ASP A 32 3.24 -11.31 -5.06
C ASP A 32 4.70 -11.29 -4.56
N LEU A 33 4.99 -11.90 -3.40
CA LEU A 33 6.36 -12.17 -2.90
C LEU A 33 6.63 -13.68 -2.90
N ASP A 34 6.42 -14.30 -4.05
CA ASP A 34 6.31 -15.77 -4.17
C ASP A 34 7.68 -16.49 -4.22
N ARG A 35 8.78 -15.74 -4.18
CA ARG A 35 10.15 -16.26 -4.27
C ARG A 35 11.06 -15.63 -3.22
N VAL A 36 12.19 -16.29 -2.98
CA VAL A 36 13.25 -15.76 -2.12
C VAL A 36 14.00 -14.66 -2.87
N PHE A 37 14.14 -13.50 -2.23
CA PHE A 37 14.94 -12.37 -2.73
C PHE A 37 16.28 -12.31 -2.00
N THR A 38 17.33 -11.91 -2.71
CA THR A 38 18.63 -11.62 -2.10
C THR A 38 18.57 -10.32 -1.28
N VAL A 39 19.55 -10.15 -0.39
CA VAL A 39 19.66 -8.91 0.42
C VAL A 39 19.79 -7.68 -0.48
N ASP A 40 20.53 -7.77 -1.58
CA ASP A 40 20.73 -6.65 -2.51
C ASP A 40 19.45 -6.32 -3.28
N GLU A 41 18.75 -7.33 -3.82
CA GLU A 41 17.44 -7.13 -4.48
C GLU A 41 16.45 -6.45 -3.53
N PHE A 42 16.36 -6.94 -2.28
CA PHE A 42 15.47 -6.37 -1.28
C PHE A 42 15.90 -4.94 -0.87
N SER A 43 17.19 -4.71 -0.68
CA SER A 43 17.71 -3.41 -0.22
C SER A 43 17.72 -2.34 -1.29
N GLN A 44 17.68 -2.70 -2.58
CA GLN A 44 17.66 -1.75 -3.69
C GLN A 44 16.25 -1.46 -4.21
N ASP A 45 15.27 -2.34 -3.99
CA ASP A 45 13.89 -2.13 -4.43
C ASP A 45 13.00 -1.63 -3.29
N ILE A 46 12.75 -0.31 -3.28
CA ILE A 46 11.87 0.31 -2.29
C ILE A 46 10.42 -0.19 -2.38
N GLY A 47 9.93 -0.52 -3.59
CA GLY A 47 8.58 -1.05 -3.76
C GLY A 47 8.40 -2.40 -3.08
N LEU A 48 9.38 -3.28 -3.31
CA LEU A 48 9.48 -4.59 -2.69
C LEU A 48 9.55 -4.49 -1.15
N ARG A 49 10.41 -3.61 -0.61
CA ARG A 49 10.51 -3.42 0.85
C ARG A 49 9.21 -2.94 1.45
N GLN A 50 8.62 -1.90 0.88
CA GLN A 50 7.41 -1.30 1.44
C GLN A 50 6.23 -2.26 1.38
N LYS A 51 6.14 -3.08 0.32
CA LYS A 51 5.14 -4.15 0.24
C LYS A 51 5.34 -5.21 1.31
N ALA A 52 6.57 -5.69 1.51
CA ALA A 52 6.89 -6.66 2.55
C ALA A 52 6.58 -6.11 3.95
N LEU A 53 6.98 -4.86 4.23
CA LEU A 53 6.74 -4.20 5.51
C LEU A 53 5.24 -3.97 5.76
N ALA A 54 4.50 -3.48 4.76
CA ALA A 54 3.05 -3.30 4.86
C ALA A 54 2.36 -4.61 5.20
N ALA A 55 2.67 -5.69 4.47
CA ALA A 55 2.09 -7.01 4.73
C ALA A 55 2.44 -7.54 6.13
N CYS A 56 3.69 -7.40 6.57
CA CYS A 56 4.12 -7.81 7.90
C CYS A 56 3.44 -7.01 9.02
N SER A 57 3.21 -5.71 8.81
CA SER A 57 2.56 -4.84 9.80
C SER A 57 1.04 -5.01 9.87
N ALA A 58 0.39 -5.36 8.76
CA ALA A 58 -1.06 -5.52 8.66
C ALA A 58 -1.58 -6.83 9.30
N ASN A 59 -0.71 -7.81 9.57
CA ASN A 59 -1.07 -9.07 10.24
C ASN A 59 -0.18 -9.33 11.47
N PRO A 60 -0.41 -8.63 12.59
CA PRO A 60 0.35 -8.84 13.83
C PRO A 60 0.04 -10.19 14.51
N GLY A 61 -0.80 -11.04 13.94
CA GLY A 61 -1.02 -12.41 14.37
C GLY A 61 0.07 -13.33 13.85
N GLU A 62 -0.24 -14.07 12.78
CA GLU A 62 0.63 -15.12 12.21
C GLU A 62 2.00 -14.59 11.75
N LEU A 63 2.07 -13.34 11.27
CA LEU A 63 3.30 -12.78 10.72
C LEU A 63 4.19 -12.07 11.76
N ARG A 64 3.69 -11.77 12.96
CA ARG A 64 4.48 -11.02 13.97
C ARG A 64 5.72 -11.76 14.46
N THR A 65 5.69 -13.09 14.45
CA THR A 65 6.81 -13.95 14.85
C THR A 65 7.41 -14.72 13.69
N ASP A 66 6.95 -14.46 12.47
CA ASP A 66 7.55 -15.02 11.27
C ASP A 66 8.99 -14.46 11.13
N PRO A 67 10.03 -15.32 11.03
CA PRO A 67 11.41 -14.86 10.92
C PRO A 67 11.67 -13.90 9.75
N ASN A 68 10.97 -14.06 8.62
CA ASN A 68 11.10 -13.15 7.48
C ASN A 68 10.53 -11.78 7.79
N CYS A 69 9.40 -11.71 8.51
CA CYS A 69 8.83 -10.43 8.95
C CYS A 69 9.62 -9.77 10.07
N VAL A 70 10.11 -10.54 11.06
CA VAL A 70 10.99 -10.02 12.11
C VAL A 70 12.26 -9.44 11.50
N ASN A 71 12.88 -10.16 10.56
CA ASN A 71 14.10 -9.69 9.88
C ASN A 71 13.83 -8.51 8.94
N SER A 72 12.71 -8.51 8.21
CA SER A 72 12.29 -7.40 7.35
C SER A 72 12.05 -6.11 8.15
N ILE A 73 11.32 -6.21 9.27
CA ILE A 73 11.08 -5.08 10.17
C ILE A 73 12.39 -4.64 10.84
N ALA A 74 13.24 -5.58 11.29
CA ALA A 74 14.54 -5.24 11.88
C ALA A 74 15.48 -4.57 10.87
N SER A 75 15.46 -4.99 9.60
CA SER A 75 16.15 -4.32 8.49
C SER A 75 15.63 -2.90 8.33
N HIS A 76 14.32 -2.67 8.42
CA HIS A 76 13.76 -1.33 8.32
C HIS A 76 13.99 -0.48 9.59
N LEU A 77 13.97 -1.04 10.80
CA LEU A 77 14.22 -0.25 12.01
C LEU A 77 15.72 0.05 12.21
N GLY A 78 16.59 -0.89 11.83
CA GLY A 78 18.04 -0.72 11.86
C GLY A 78 18.61 0.03 10.66
N ALA A 79 17.87 0.06 9.53
CA ALA A 79 18.29 0.68 8.28
C ALA A 79 17.15 1.37 7.53
N ALA A 80 16.20 2.02 8.21
CA ALA A 80 15.27 2.98 7.56
C ALA A 80 16.15 4.12 7.07
N THR A 81 16.64 3.94 5.85
CA THR A 81 17.43 4.91 5.13
C THR A 81 16.64 6.21 5.10
N GLU A 82 17.34 7.34 5.01
CA GLU A 82 16.68 8.64 4.86
C GLU A 82 15.68 8.64 3.69
N GLU A 83 15.97 7.82 2.67
CA GLU A 83 15.09 7.54 1.54
C GLU A 83 13.77 6.86 1.94
N ASP A 84 13.80 5.79 2.74
CA ASP A 84 12.58 5.11 3.21
C ASP A 84 11.70 6.06 4.04
N ARG A 85 12.30 6.85 4.93
CA ARG A 85 11.60 7.86 5.73
C ARG A 85 10.97 8.93 4.85
N THR A 86 11.75 9.44 3.88
CA THR A 86 11.29 10.42 2.90
C THR A 86 10.13 9.87 2.09
N TYR A 87 10.21 8.62 1.65
CA TYR A 87 9.12 7.96 0.93
C TYR A 87 7.84 7.89 1.76
N GLN A 88 7.93 7.52 3.04
CA GLN A 88 6.75 7.45 3.91
C GLN A 88 6.10 8.82 4.13
N ILE A 89 6.90 9.88 4.30
CA ILE A 89 6.40 11.25 4.43
C ILE A 89 5.69 11.68 3.13
N LYS A 90 6.32 11.41 1.98
CA LYS A 90 5.72 11.69 0.66
C LYS A 90 4.43 10.90 0.45
N ARG A 91 4.41 9.63 0.83
CA ARG A 91 3.22 8.79 0.75
C ARG A 91 2.08 9.35 1.60
N LEU A 92 2.36 9.82 2.82
CA LEU A 92 1.35 10.45 3.67
C LEU A 92 0.79 11.73 3.04
N ALA A 93 1.66 12.60 2.53
CA ALA A 93 1.24 13.84 1.85
C ALA A 93 0.35 13.54 0.64
N ALA A 94 0.76 12.60 -0.23
CA ALA A 94 -0.05 12.23 -1.37
C ALA A 94 -1.39 11.59 -0.98
N ALA A 95 -1.44 10.80 0.10
CA ALA A 95 -2.68 10.23 0.60
C ALA A 95 -3.67 11.32 1.08
N GLN A 96 -3.17 12.37 1.73
CA GLN A 96 -3.99 13.53 2.14
C GLN A 96 -4.53 14.27 0.92
N ASP A 97 -3.68 14.59 -0.06
CA ASP A 97 -4.08 15.28 -1.29
C ASP A 97 -5.15 14.47 -2.04
N ILE A 98 -4.96 13.16 -2.20
CA ILE A 98 -5.94 12.28 -2.86
C ILE A 98 -7.27 12.27 -2.10
N ALA A 99 -7.25 12.24 -0.78
CA ALA A 99 -8.47 12.30 0.04
C ALA A 99 -9.22 13.64 -0.11
N VAL A 100 -8.49 14.76 -0.16
CA VAL A 100 -9.05 16.10 -0.42
C VAL A 100 -9.66 16.17 -1.82
N ILE A 101 -8.93 15.74 -2.85
CA ILE A 101 -9.41 15.72 -4.24
C ILE A 101 -10.64 14.83 -4.39
N SER A 102 -10.63 13.65 -3.77
CA SER A 102 -11.77 12.71 -3.78
C SER A 102 -13.01 13.32 -3.14
N THR A 103 -12.83 14.04 -2.03
CA THR A 103 -13.94 14.75 -1.36
C THR A 103 -14.47 15.89 -2.23
N ALA A 104 -13.59 16.66 -2.88
CA ALA A 104 -13.98 17.71 -3.82
C ALA A 104 -14.78 17.15 -5.02
N LEU A 105 -14.39 15.99 -5.57
CA LEU A 105 -15.14 15.30 -6.61
C LEU A 105 -16.53 14.86 -6.14
N LYS A 106 -16.66 14.38 -4.90
CA LYS A 106 -17.96 14.01 -4.32
C LYS A 106 -18.87 15.23 -4.19
N LEU A 107 -18.32 16.38 -3.79
CA LEU A 107 -19.06 17.64 -3.74
C LEU A 107 -19.47 18.11 -5.15
N TYR A 108 -18.58 18.00 -6.14
CA TYR A 108 -18.92 18.25 -7.55
C TYR A 108 -20.09 17.39 -8.00
N LYS A 109 -20.07 16.08 -7.71
CA LYS A 109 -21.17 15.16 -8.07
C LYS A 109 -22.45 15.50 -7.32
N LEU A 110 -22.36 15.93 -6.07
CA LEU A 110 -23.53 16.34 -5.30
C LEU A 110 -24.24 17.53 -5.96
N ASP A 111 -23.48 18.54 -6.37
CA ASP A 111 -24.03 19.76 -6.98
C ASP A 111 -24.53 19.52 -8.40
N ASN A 112 -23.80 18.74 -9.20
CA ASN A 112 -24.02 18.61 -10.65
C ASN A 112 -24.70 17.29 -11.06
N GLY A 113 -24.94 16.39 -10.10
CA GLY A 113 -25.55 15.07 -10.32
C GLY A 113 -24.62 14.01 -10.91
N ALA A 114 -23.43 14.39 -11.41
CA ALA A 114 -22.45 13.47 -12.00
C ALA A 114 -21.02 13.93 -11.70
N TYR A 115 -20.08 12.99 -11.71
CA TYR A 115 -18.64 13.33 -11.68
C TYR A 115 -18.19 13.96 -13.00
N PRO A 116 -17.08 14.73 -13.01
CA PRO A 116 -16.45 15.16 -14.26
C PRO A 116 -16.08 13.98 -15.14
N THR A 117 -16.19 14.13 -16.46
CA THR A 117 -15.79 13.09 -17.41
C THR A 117 -14.27 12.91 -17.44
N GLN A 118 -13.80 11.81 -18.03
CA GLN A 118 -12.37 11.60 -18.25
C GLN A 118 -11.71 12.75 -19.04
N ALA A 119 -12.43 13.33 -20.00
CA ALA A 119 -11.94 14.45 -20.81
C ALA A 119 -11.90 15.77 -20.05
N GLN A 120 -12.85 15.98 -19.13
CA GLN A 120 -12.87 17.16 -18.25
C GLN A 120 -11.78 17.06 -17.17
N GLY A 121 -11.53 15.84 -16.66
CA GLY A 121 -10.46 15.56 -15.72
C GLY A 121 -10.60 16.27 -14.37
N LEU A 122 -9.48 16.34 -13.64
CA LEU A 122 -9.42 17.07 -12.36
C LEU A 122 -9.52 18.59 -12.53
N GLN A 123 -9.27 19.11 -13.73
CA GLN A 123 -9.38 20.55 -14.01
C GLN A 123 -10.79 21.09 -13.74
N ALA A 124 -11.81 20.23 -13.89
CA ALA A 124 -13.20 20.54 -13.55
C ALA A 124 -13.43 20.96 -12.09
N LEU A 125 -12.48 20.67 -11.19
CA LEU A 125 -12.55 21.07 -9.78
C LEU A 125 -12.15 22.52 -9.55
N ILE A 126 -11.35 23.12 -10.43
CA ILE A 126 -10.86 24.50 -10.27
C ILE A 126 -11.39 25.45 -11.35
N GLU A 127 -11.82 24.91 -12.48
CA GLU A 127 -12.33 25.68 -13.61
C GLU A 127 -13.60 25.02 -14.15
N LYS A 128 -14.60 25.85 -14.47
CA LYS A 128 -15.87 25.35 -15.01
C LYS A 128 -15.65 24.67 -16.37
N PRO A 129 -15.99 23.39 -16.53
CA PRO A 129 -15.92 22.72 -17.82
C PRO A 129 -16.77 23.40 -18.89
N THR A 130 -16.19 23.55 -20.08
CA THR A 130 -16.87 24.03 -21.30
C THR A 130 -17.19 22.89 -22.27
N THR A 131 -16.63 21.70 -22.03
CA THR A 131 -16.90 20.49 -22.81
C THR A 131 -18.12 19.76 -22.25
N GLU A 132 -18.98 19.25 -23.12
CA GLU A 132 -20.17 18.49 -22.73
C GLU A 132 -19.83 17.22 -21.92
N PRO A 133 -20.63 16.87 -20.89
CA PRO A 133 -21.77 17.62 -20.37
C PRO A 133 -21.36 18.87 -19.57
N ILE A 134 -21.89 20.04 -19.93
CA ILE A 134 -21.59 21.29 -19.21
C ILE A 134 -22.34 21.31 -17.87
N PRO A 135 -21.65 21.45 -16.72
CA PRO A 135 -22.30 21.45 -15.42
C PRO A 135 -23.16 22.70 -15.22
N THR A 136 -24.41 22.49 -14.80
CA THR A 136 -25.40 23.55 -14.59
C THR A 136 -25.24 24.26 -13.24
N ASN A 137 -24.82 23.53 -12.20
CA ASN A 137 -24.73 24.01 -10.82
C ASN A 137 -23.27 24.02 -10.32
N TRP A 138 -22.33 24.29 -11.24
CA TRP A 138 -20.92 24.39 -10.88
C TRP A 138 -20.69 25.59 -9.95
N LYS A 139 -20.06 25.35 -8.80
CA LYS A 139 -19.79 26.37 -7.79
C LYS A 139 -18.82 27.44 -8.32
N GLU A 140 -19.22 28.71 -8.30
CA GLU A 140 -18.48 29.84 -8.91
C GLU A 140 -16.99 29.93 -8.52
N ASN A 141 -16.63 29.57 -7.28
CA ASN A 141 -15.25 29.59 -6.79
C ASN A 141 -14.53 28.24 -6.93
N GLY A 142 -15.11 27.29 -7.65
CA GLY A 142 -14.63 25.92 -7.75
C GLY A 142 -14.81 25.09 -6.47
N TYR A 143 -14.30 23.87 -6.55
CA TYR A 143 -14.29 22.84 -5.52
C TYR A 143 -12.92 22.71 -4.84
N LEU A 144 -11.87 23.21 -5.49
CA LEU A 144 -10.51 23.38 -4.98
C LEU A 144 -9.99 24.77 -5.36
N THR A 145 -9.02 25.29 -4.61
CA THR A 145 -8.31 26.53 -4.95
C THR A 145 -7.34 26.32 -6.11
N ASP A 146 -6.66 25.18 -6.10
CA ASP A 146 -5.65 24.76 -7.06
C ASP A 146 -5.53 23.24 -7.05
N LEU A 147 -4.90 22.70 -8.10
CA LEU A 147 -4.57 21.28 -8.16
C LEU A 147 -3.13 21.09 -7.69
N PRO A 148 -2.91 20.41 -6.54
CA PRO A 148 -1.56 20.13 -6.09
C PRO A 148 -0.87 19.17 -7.06
N LYS A 149 0.45 19.26 -7.10
CA LYS A 149 1.28 18.19 -7.65
C LYS A 149 1.55 17.18 -6.56
N ASP A 150 1.67 15.92 -6.94
CA ASP A 150 2.11 14.90 -6.03
C ASP A 150 3.53 15.21 -5.49
N PRO A 151 3.96 14.57 -4.39
CA PRO A 151 5.26 14.79 -3.77
C PRO A 151 6.47 14.36 -4.62
N TRP A 152 6.23 13.81 -5.81
CA TRP A 152 7.22 13.51 -6.84
C TRP A 152 7.13 14.46 -8.04
N GLY A 153 6.35 15.54 -7.92
CA GLY A 153 6.28 16.66 -8.84
C GLY A 153 5.33 16.49 -10.02
N ARG A 154 4.41 15.52 -9.96
CA ARG A 154 3.55 15.14 -11.09
C ARG A 154 2.08 15.44 -10.83
N PRO A 155 1.28 15.67 -11.87
CA PRO A 155 -0.15 15.83 -11.69
C PRO A 155 -0.80 14.51 -11.24
N TYR A 156 -1.77 14.63 -10.35
CA TYR A 156 -2.67 13.53 -10.03
C TYR A 156 -3.47 13.08 -11.24
N GLN A 157 -3.82 11.80 -11.26
CA GLN A 157 -4.57 11.16 -12.31
C GLN A 157 -6.00 10.89 -11.87
N LEU A 158 -6.92 10.94 -12.83
CA LEU A 158 -8.31 10.55 -12.67
C LEU A 158 -8.59 9.40 -13.63
N THR A 159 -9.32 8.40 -13.16
CA THR A 159 -9.93 7.36 -13.99
C THR A 159 -11.43 7.32 -13.69
N ASN A 160 -12.23 7.60 -14.72
CA ASN A 160 -13.70 7.55 -14.67
C ASN A 160 -14.25 6.81 -15.91
N PRO A 161 -14.90 5.64 -15.74
CA PRO A 161 -15.25 4.99 -14.47
C PRO A 161 -14.03 4.39 -13.76
N GLY A 162 -14.09 4.26 -12.42
CA GLY A 162 -13.02 3.64 -11.63
C GLY A 162 -12.82 2.16 -11.93
N ASN A 163 -11.58 1.68 -11.73
CA ASN A 163 -11.16 0.29 -11.98
C ASN A 163 -11.11 -0.56 -10.69
N HIS A 164 -11.16 0.07 -9.51
CA HIS A 164 -10.98 -0.62 -8.22
C HIS A 164 -12.30 -0.85 -7.45
N GLY A 165 -13.42 -0.97 -8.17
CA GLY A 165 -14.73 -1.22 -7.57
C GLY A 165 -15.43 0.02 -6.97
N TYR A 166 -14.91 1.21 -7.28
CA TYR A 166 -15.51 2.50 -6.92
C TYR A 166 -15.93 3.29 -8.17
N ASP A 167 -16.82 4.27 -7.98
CA ASP A 167 -17.34 5.10 -9.09
C ASP A 167 -16.22 5.78 -9.91
N LEU A 168 -15.14 6.19 -9.23
CA LEU A 168 -13.96 6.82 -9.82
C LEU A 168 -12.72 6.48 -9.02
N ASP A 169 -11.57 6.65 -9.66
CA ASP A 169 -10.26 6.52 -9.05
C ASP A 169 -9.44 7.81 -9.20
N VAL A 170 -8.89 8.32 -8.10
CA VAL A 170 -7.86 9.38 -8.09
C VAL A 170 -6.57 8.78 -7.58
N TYR A 171 -5.45 9.04 -8.27
CA TYR A 171 -4.18 8.41 -7.90
C TYR A 171 -2.94 9.19 -8.31
N SER A 172 -1.83 8.85 -7.66
CA SER A 172 -0.46 9.21 -8.05
C SER A 172 0.27 7.93 -8.47
N PHE A 173 1.16 8.07 -9.45
CA PHE A 173 2.09 7.00 -9.84
C PHE A 173 3.19 6.74 -8.78
N GLY A 174 3.26 7.58 -7.75
CA GLY A 174 4.29 7.53 -6.74
C GLY A 174 5.67 7.88 -7.33
N PRO A 175 6.76 7.27 -6.83
CA PRO A 175 8.08 7.47 -7.40
C PRO A 175 8.23 6.88 -8.81
N GLY A 176 7.43 5.87 -9.18
CA GLY A 176 7.48 5.22 -10.49
C GLY A 176 6.83 6.07 -11.59
N SER A 177 7.22 5.87 -12.85
CA SER A 177 6.76 6.65 -14.01
C SER A 177 5.65 6.02 -14.84
N ASP A 178 5.13 4.86 -14.44
CA ASP A 178 4.12 4.13 -15.20
C ASP A 178 3.01 3.56 -14.31
N SER A 179 1.96 3.08 -15.00
CA SER A 179 0.75 2.49 -14.42
C SER A 179 0.93 1.07 -13.87
N TYR A 180 2.13 0.49 -13.95
CA TYR A 180 2.41 -0.86 -13.45
C TYR A 180 3.30 -0.86 -12.20
N HIS A 181 3.57 0.31 -11.66
CA HIS A 181 4.45 0.44 -10.53
C HIS A 181 3.78 -0.02 -9.21
N PRO A 182 4.45 -0.86 -8.39
CA PRO A 182 3.87 -1.39 -7.14
C PRO A 182 3.60 -0.31 -6.08
N LEU A 183 4.10 0.91 -6.30
CA LEU A 183 3.91 2.06 -5.41
C LEU A 183 2.88 3.08 -5.92
N ILE A 184 2.02 2.68 -6.87
CA ILE A 184 0.84 3.49 -7.18
C ILE A 184 0.00 3.63 -5.91
N MET A 185 -0.48 4.83 -5.68
CA MET A 185 -1.31 5.18 -4.53
C MET A 185 -2.57 5.87 -5.01
N GLY A 186 -3.72 5.42 -4.56
CA GLY A 186 -4.99 5.95 -5.02
C GLY A 186 -6.10 5.85 -4.02
N SER A 187 -7.24 6.43 -4.39
CA SER A 187 -8.46 6.54 -3.59
C SER A 187 -9.03 5.20 -3.13
N TRP A 188 -8.61 4.09 -3.71
CA TRP A 188 -9.02 2.74 -3.33
C TRP A 188 -8.23 2.13 -2.16
N GLN A 189 -7.13 2.76 -1.73
CA GLN A 189 -6.32 2.25 -0.62
C GLN A 189 -6.93 2.62 0.73
N ASP A 190 -6.88 1.68 1.69
CA ASP A 190 -7.57 1.81 2.99
C ASP A 190 -7.14 3.03 3.80
N ASP A 191 -5.87 3.42 3.72
CA ASP A 191 -5.33 4.57 4.43
C ASP A 191 -5.83 5.90 3.84
N VAL A 192 -5.93 5.99 2.52
CA VAL A 192 -6.57 7.12 1.83
C VAL A 192 -8.05 7.20 2.20
N ARG A 193 -8.73 6.05 2.22
CA ARG A 193 -10.16 5.95 2.61
C ARG A 193 -10.41 6.37 4.05
N ALA A 194 -9.50 6.03 4.96
CA ALA A 194 -9.58 6.44 6.35
C ALA A 194 -9.44 7.97 6.52
N LEU A 195 -8.54 8.59 5.76
CA LEU A 195 -8.39 10.05 5.72
C LEU A 195 -9.63 10.73 5.14
N GLU A 196 -10.12 10.24 4.00
CA GLU A 196 -11.32 10.77 3.36
C GLU A 196 -12.54 10.71 4.29
N LYS A 197 -12.76 9.56 4.95
CA LYS A 197 -13.82 9.40 5.94
C LYS A 197 -13.71 10.43 7.06
N THR A 198 -12.49 10.68 7.54
CA THR A 198 -12.22 11.67 8.57
C THR A 198 -12.59 13.09 8.12
N TYR A 199 -12.29 13.47 6.88
CA TYR A 199 -12.66 14.79 6.35
C TYR A 199 -14.17 14.97 6.22
N VAL A 200 -14.87 13.94 5.74
CA VAL A 200 -16.33 13.95 5.65
C VAL A 200 -16.98 14.04 7.02
N GLU A 201 -16.52 13.26 8.01
CA GLU A 201 -17.09 13.23 9.36
C GLU A 201 -16.84 14.54 10.13
N LYS A 202 -15.67 15.16 9.96
CA LYS A 202 -15.33 16.40 10.66
C LYS A 202 -15.92 17.65 10.01
N GLY A 203 -16.51 17.54 8.82
CA GLY A 203 -17.03 18.69 8.06
C GLY A 203 -15.96 19.74 7.70
N SER A 204 -14.68 19.39 7.79
CA SER A 204 -13.57 20.33 7.74
C SER A 204 -13.05 20.48 6.33
N PHE A 205 -13.69 21.36 5.56
CA PHE A 205 -13.08 22.09 4.45
C PHE A 205 -12.69 23.48 4.99
N GLU A 206 -11.65 23.57 5.82
CA GLU A 206 -11.07 24.89 6.12
C GLU A 206 -10.22 25.30 4.91
N THR A 207 -10.85 25.92 3.91
CA THR A 207 -10.18 26.57 2.77
C THR A 207 -9.69 27.98 3.12
N SER A 208 -9.43 28.23 4.40
CA SER A 208 -9.01 29.54 4.89
C SER A 208 -7.72 29.38 5.70
N GLY A 209 -6.60 29.38 4.99
CA GLY A 209 -5.40 29.97 5.55
C GLY A 209 -5.67 31.45 5.78
N GLN A 210 -5.76 31.84 7.06
CA GLN A 210 -5.43 33.18 7.51
C GLN A 210 -3.94 33.23 7.87
#